data_AF-A0A354B938-F1
#
_entry.id   AF-A0A354B938-F1
#
_cell.length_a   1.000
_cell.length_b   1.000
_cell.length_c   1.000
_cell.angle_alpha   90.00
_cell.angle_beta   90.00
_cell.angle_gamma   90.00
#
_symmetry.space_group_name_H-M   'P 1'
#
loop_
_entity.id
_entity.type
_entity.pdbx_description
1 polymer ?
#
loop_
_entity_poly.entity_id
_entity_poly.type
_entity_poly.pdbx_seq_one_letter_code
_entity_poly.pdbx_strand_id
1 'polypeptide(L)' 'MNSQGLHARPASELVEAMKAFSASVTVCVGEKSANSSSIMSLLALGATVGSEATVIADGPDEEDAMNVAVAVLGSED' A
#
# COMPACT_ATOMS: atom_id res chain seq x y z
N MET A 1 -5.26 6.28 -6.56
CA MET A 1 -6.14 5.35 -5.83
C MET A 1 -7.41 5.14 -6.63
N ASN A 2 -7.79 3.88 -6.85
CA ASN A 2 -8.86 3.45 -7.77
C ASN A 2 -10.26 3.86 -7.34
N SER A 3 -11.25 3.57 -8.20
CA SER A 3 -12.69 3.86 -8.08
C SER A 3 -13.37 3.38 -6.79
N GLN A 4 -12.69 2.59 -5.96
CA GLN A 4 -13.19 2.08 -4.67
C GLN A 4 -12.26 2.38 -3.47
N GLY A 5 -11.13 3.08 -3.66
CA GLY A 5 -10.13 3.32 -2.61
C GLY A 5 -9.28 2.08 -2.29
N LEU A 6 -8.69 2.02 -1.08
CA LEU A 6 -7.93 0.87 -0.60
C LEU A 6 -8.86 -0.17 0.02
N HIS A 7 -9.58 -0.90 -0.83
CA HIS A 7 -10.47 -2.00 -0.43
C HIS A 7 -9.72 -3.34 -0.33
N ALA A 8 -10.43 -4.41 0.00
CA ALA A 8 -9.84 -5.72 0.32
C ALA A 8 -8.94 -6.30 -0.77
N ARG A 9 -9.25 -6.07 -2.06
CA ARG A 9 -8.51 -6.62 -3.20
C ARG A 9 -7.12 -5.98 -3.39
N PRO A 10 -6.97 -4.65 -3.62
CA PRO A 10 -5.64 -4.04 -3.71
C PRO A 10 -4.87 -4.16 -2.38
N ALA A 11 -5.56 -4.22 -1.24
CA ALA A 11 -4.91 -4.50 0.04
C ALA A 11 -4.33 -5.93 0.11
N SER A 12 -5.06 -6.95 -0.35
CA SER A 12 -4.53 -8.33 -0.41
C SER A 12 -3.40 -8.46 -1.42
N GLU A 13 -3.54 -7.86 -2.61
CA GLU A 13 -2.51 -7.91 -3.65
C GLU A 13 -1.22 -7.22 -3.18
N LEU A 14 -1.34 -6.08 -2.48
CA LEU A 14 -0.20 -5.41 -1.89
C LEU A 14 0.47 -6.30 -0.85
N VAL A 15 -0.27 -6.86 0.10
CA VAL A 15 0.29 -7.75 1.14
C VAL A 15 0.98 -8.96 0.52
N GLU A 16 0.44 -9.53 -0.55
CA GLU A 16 1.06 -10.65 -1.24
C GLU A 16 2.33 -10.24 -1.98
N ALA A 17 2.32 -9.11 -2.69
CA ALA A 17 3.52 -8.60 -3.36
C ALA A 17 4.64 -8.26 -2.36
N MET A 18 4.30 -7.71 -1.21
CA MET A 18 5.28 -7.32 -0.17
C MET A 18 6.00 -8.52 0.46
N LYS A 19 5.44 -9.74 0.37
CA LYS A 19 6.13 -10.97 0.85
C LYS A 19 7.41 -11.29 0.05
N ALA A 20 7.57 -10.73 -1.14
CA ALA A 20 8.75 -10.96 -1.98
C ALA A 20 9.94 -10.05 -1.61
N PHE A 21 9.73 -9.04 -0.76
CA PHE A 21 10.74 -8.03 -0.43
C PHE A 21 11.16 -8.12 1.03
N SER A 22 12.42 -7.77 1.31
CA SER A 22 12.89 -7.62 2.69
C SER A 22 12.59 -6.22 3.26
N ALA A 23 12.30 -5.26 2.38
CA ALA A 23 11.96 -3.90 2.76
C ALA A 23 10.58 -3.82 3.44
N SER A 24 10.46 -2.92 4.41
CA SER A 24 9.18 -2.58 5.02
C SER A 24 8.54 -1.44 4.25
N VAL A 25 7.26 -1.60 3.87
CA VAL A 25 6.51 -0.52 3.21
C VAL A 25 5.40 -0.02 4.13
N THR A 26 5.31 1.29 4.29
CA THR A 26 4.29 1.99 5.07
C THR A 26 3.49 2.89 4.14
N VAL A 27 2.17 2.80 4.22
CA VAL A 27 1.24 3.65 3.49
C VAL A 27 0.61 4.65 4.46
N CYS A 28 0.72 5.93 4.16
CA CYS A 28 0.19 7.03 4.97
C CYS A 28 -0.90 7.78 4.21
N VAL A 29 -2.04 8.02 4.86
CA VAL A 29 -3.17 8.80 4.31
C VAL A 29 -3.66 9.75 5.39
N GLY A 30 -3.47 11.06 5.19
CA GLY A 30 -3.68 12.06 6.22
C GLY A 30 -2.79 11.79 7.44
N GLU A 31 -3.40 11.64 8.61
CA GLU A 31 -2.71 11.33 9.88
C GLU A 31 -2.61 9.82 10.17
N LYS A 32 -3.17 8.98 9.30
CA LYS A 32 -3.16 7.52 9.49
C LYS A 32 -2.04 6.89 8.70
N SER A 33 -1.43 5.85 9.25
CA SER A 33 -0.40 5.05 8.60
C SER A 33 -0.65 3.56 8.83
N ALA A 34 -0.36 2.73 7.83
CA ALA A 34 -0.41 1.28 7.95
C ALA A 34 0.79 0.62 7.32
N ASN A 35 1.23 -0.48 7.94
CA ASN A 35 2.23 -1.36 7.37
C ASN A 35 1.60 -2.25 6.28
N SER A 36 2.26 -2.32 5.14
CA SER A 36 1.80 -3.06 3.95
C SER A 36 1.82 -4.58 4.12
N SER A 37 2.46 -5.12 5.16
CA SER A 37 2.47 -6.55 5.47
C SER A 37 1.19 -7.01 6.18
N SER A 38 0.29 -6.10 6.57
CA SER A 38 -0.93 -6.43 7.31
C SER A 38 -2.18 -5.90 6.59
N ILE A 39 -2.94 -6.82 5.98
CA ILE A 39 -4.19 -6.49 5.29
C ILE A 39 -5.18 -5.74 6.19
N MET A 40 -5.27 -6.10 7.47
CA MET A 40 -6.15 -5.43 8.42
C MET A 40 -5.74 -3.97 8.65
N SER A 41 -4.44 -3.70 8.72
CA SER A 41 -3.93 -2.33 8.91
C SER A 41 -4.21 -1.48 7.66
N LEU A 42 -4.04 -2.06 6.46
CA LEU A 42 -4.35 -1.40 5.20
C LEU A 42 -5.85 -1.08 5.05
N LEU A 43 -6.72 -1.99 5.46
CA LEU A 43 -8.16 -1.74 5.47
C LEU A 43 -8.56 -0.65 6.49
N ALA A 44 -7.87 -0.59 7.63
CA ALA A 44 -8.12 0.39 8.69
C ALA A 44 -7.66 1.83 8.34
N LEU A 45 -6.78 2.01 7.35
CA LEU A 45 -6.43 3.33 6.80
C LEU A 45 -7.69 4.08 6.33
N GLY A 46 -8.70 3.35 5.83
CA GLY A 46 -9.93 3.93 5.32
C GLY A 46 -9.69 4.86 4.13
N ALA A 47 -8.67 4.56 3.34
CA ALA A 47 -8.25 5.37 2.22
C ALA A 47 -9.28 5.25 1.08
N THR A 48 -9.87 6.36 0.64
CA THR A 48 -10.93 6.41 -0.36
C THR A 48 -10.42 6.90 -1.72
N VAL A 49 -11.26 6.81 -2.76
CA VAL A 49 -10.99 7.42 -4.07
C VAL A 49 -10.57 8.88 -3.91
N GLY A 50 -9.49 9.27 -4.60
CA GLY A 50 -8.97 10.63 -4.54
C GLY A 50 -8.19 10.99 -3.27
N SER A 51 -8.01 10.05 -2.32
CA SER A 51 -7.10 10.27 -1.20
C SER A 51 -5.66 10.36 -1.69
N GLU A 52 -4.91 11.33 -1.19
CA GLU A 52 -3.46 11.38 -1.35
C GLU A 52 -2.81 10.41 -0.36
N ALA A 53 -2.10 9.43 -0.89
CA ALA A 53 -1.34 8.46 -0.12
C ALA A 53 0.16 8.72 -0.29
N THR A 54 0.89 8.76 0.81
CA THR A 54 2.35 8.73 0.82
C THR A 54 2.80 7.30 1.07
N VAL A 55 3.66 6.78 0.21
CA VAL A 55 4.29 5.47 0.39
C VAL A 55 5.72 5.69 0.83
N ILE A 56 6.12 4.99 1.88
CA ILE A 56 7.47 5.04 2.44
C ILE A 56 7.98 3.60 2.45
N ALA A 57 9.10 3.34 1.79
CA ALA A 57 9.80 2.07 1.85
C ALA A 57 11.13 2.26 2.58
N ASP A 58 11.52 1.26 3.37
CA ASP A 58 12.81 1.22 4.07
C ASP A 58 13.37 -0.19 4.01
N GLY A 59 14.60 -0.33 3.52
CA GLY A 59 15.32 -1.59 3.48
C GLY A 59 16.11 -1.84 2.20
N PRO A 60 16.72 -3.03 2.06
CA PRO A 60 17.67 -3.31 0.98
C PRO A 60 17.04 -3.32 -0.41
N ASP A 61 15.74 -3.61 -0.50
CA ASP A 61 14.96 -3.65 -1.74
C ASP A 61 13.90 -2.53 -1.79
N GLU A 62 14.16 -1.40 -1.10
CA GLU A 62 13.16 -0.34 -0.89
C GLU A 62 12.64 0.29 -2.18
N GLU A 63 13.51 0.46 -3.19
CA GLU A 63 13.13 1.08 -4.47
C GLU A 63 12.16 0.18 -5.25
N ASP A 64 12.48 -1.11 -5.39
CA ASP A 64 11.61 -2.09 -6.04
C ASP A 64 10.29 -2.29 -5.28
N ALA A 65 10.35 -2.41 -3.95
CA ALA A 65 9.17 -2.56 -3.10
C ALA A 65 8.24 -1.34 -3.22
N MET A 66 8.80 -0.13 -3.24
CA MET A 66 8.04 1.10 -3.41
C MET A 66 7.38 1.15 -4.79
N ASN A 67 8.10 0.79 -5.85
CA ASN A 67 7.59 0.84 -7.21
C ASN A 67 6.42 -0.14 -7.40
N VAL A 68 6.55 -1.36 -6.87
CA VAL A 68 5.46 -2.35 -6.86
C VAL A 68 4.28 -1.87 -6.02
N ALA A 69 4.53 -1.29 -4.84
CA ALA A 69 3.46 -0.77 -3.99
C ALA A 69 2.66 0.35 -4.69
N VAL A 70 3.34 1.30 -5.35
CA VAL A 70 2.68 2.37 -6.12
C VAL A 70 1.90 1.80 -7.28
N ALA A 71 2.44 0.80 -8.00
CA ALA A 71 1.75 0.15 -9.11
C ALA A 71 0.44 -0.52 -8.67
N VAL A 72 0.46 -1.30 -7.58
CA VAL A 72 -0.73 -1.99 -7.03
C VAL A 72 -1.78 -1.00 -6.51
N LEU A 73 -1.34 0.11 -5.91
CA LEU A 73 -2.25 1.14 -5.36
C LEU A 73 -2.82 2.08 -6.43
N GLY A 74 -2.16 2.17 -7.59
CA GLY A 74 -2.52 3.01 -8.72
C GLY A 74 -3.24 2.30 -9.86
N SER A 75 -3.26 0.96 -9.87
CA SER A 75 -3.83 0.16 -10.95
C SER A 75 -5.36 0.16 -10.92
N GLU A 76 -5.99 0.83 -11.89
CA GLU A 76 -7.45 0.94 -12.05
C GLU A 76 -8.11 -0.41 -12.32
N ASP A 77 -8.98 -0.86 -11.41
CA ASP A 77 -10.15 -1.69 -11.72
C ASP A 77 -11.41 -0.80 -11.64
#